data_AF-A0A0C2CZK0-F1
#
_entry.id   AF-A0A0C2CZK0-F1
#
_cell.length_a   1.000
_cell.length_b   1.000
_cell.length_c   1.000
_cell.angle_alpha   90.00
_cell.angle_beta   90.00
_cell.angle_gamma   90.00
#
_symmetry.space_group_name_H-M   'P 1'
#
loop_
_entity.id
_entity.type
_entity.pdbx_description
1 polymer ?
#
loop_
_entity_poly.entity_id
_entity_poly.type
_entity_poly.pdbx_seq_one_letter_code
_entity_poly.pdbx_strand_id
1 'polypeptide(L)' 'MNAKEVRKYVLGGNTLDNESDHYPQHMWSITMSCFARDPQSRPAFDSIAAQIWSGIEEFKEHNSLLSMLKFW' A
#
# COMPACT_ATOMS: atom_id res chain seq x y z
N MET A 1 13.98 0.79 18.18
CA MET A 1 14.81 1.61 17.28
C MET A 1 14.68 3.08 17.63
N ASN A 2 15.79 3.80 17.76
CA ASN A 2 15.83 5.26 17.85
C ASN A 2 15.96 5.91 16.45
N ALA A 3 15.80 7.24 16.35
CA ALA A 3 15.84 7.94 15.06
C ALA A 3 17.16 7.74 14.27
N LYS A 4 18.29 7.60 14.98
CA LYS A 4 19.61 7.35 14.35
C LYS A 4 19.66 5.95 13.73
N GLU A 5 19.09 4.96 14.40
CA GLU A 5 18.98 3.58 13.91
C GLU A 5 18.04 3.49 12.70
N VAL A 6 16.88 4.16 12.76
CA VAL A 6 15.93 4.26 11.64
C VAL A 6 16.62 4.87 10.41
N ARG A 7 17.32 6.00 10.59
CA ARG A 7 18.02 6.66 9.48
C ARG A 7 19.08 5.75 8.85
N LYS A 8 19.87 5.04 9.65
CA LYS A 8 20.87 4.09 9.15
C LYS A 8 20.23 2.94 8.37
N TYR A 9 19.12 2.40 8.89
CA TYR A 9 18.36 1.33 8.26
C TYR A 9 17.83 1.72 6.87
N VAL A 10 17.16 2.87 6.78
CA VAL A 10 16.59 3.40 5.52
C VAL A 10 17.69 3.75 4.52
N LEU A 11 18.78 4.40 4.95
CA LEU A 11 19.90 4.72 4.06
C LEU A 11 20.61 3.47 3.51
N GLY A 12 20.54 2.35 4.24
CA GLY A 12 21.00 1.04 3.80
C GLY A 12 20.13 0.40 2.70
N GLY A 13 19.01 1.03 2.32
CA GLY A 13 18.09 0.52 1.30
C GLY A 13 17.01 -0.41 1.84
N ASN A 14 16.91 -0.55 3.17
CA ASN A 14 15.86 -1.36 3.78
C ASN A 14 14.55 -0.56 3.89
N THR A 15 13.44 -1.25 3.70
CA THR A 15 12.08 -0.70 3.82
C THR A 15 11.30 -1.39 4.94
N LEU A 16 10.03 -1.04 5.08
CA LEU A 16 9.10 -1.77 5.96
C LEU A 16 8.97 -3.21 5.49
N ASP A 17 8.83 -4.13 6.45
CA ASP A 17 8.51 -5.53 6.18
C ASP A 17 7.11 -5.63 5.57
N ASN A 18 6.92 -6.59 4.67
CA ASN A 18 5.65 -6.75 3.97
C ASN A 18 4.54 -7.20 4.95
N GLU A 19 3.58 -6.32 5.23
CA GLU A 19 2.39 -6.64 6.02
C GLU A 19 1.13 -6.86 5.15
N SER A 20 1.30 -7.24 3.87
CA SER A 20 0.19 -7.58 2.97
C SER A 20 -0.71 -8.71 3.47
N ASP A 21 -0.26 -9.52 4.43
CA ASP A 21 -1.08 -10.59 5.02
C ASP A 21 -2.23 -10.02 5.88
N HIS A 22 -2.16 -8.74 6.27
CA HIS A 22 -3.16 -8.05 7.07
C HIS A 22 -3.99 -7.02 6.29
N TYR A 23 -3.54 -6.62 5.11
CA TYR A 23 -4.16 -5.54 4.32
C TYR A 23 -4.22 -5.90 2.82
N PRO A 24 -5.21 -5.41 2.07
CA PRO A 24 -5.26 -5.63 0.62
C PRO A 24 -3.94 -5.26 -0.06
N GLN A 25 -3.45 -6.13 -0.96
CA GLN A 25 -2.17 -5.96 -1.65
C GLN A 25 -2.00 -4.56 -2.28
N HIS A 26 -3.08 -3.97 -2.80
CA HIS A 26 -3.04 -2.64 -3.40
C HIS A 26 -2.67 -1.54 -2.39
N MET A 27 -3.13 -1.65 -1.13
CA MET A 27 -2.79 -0.70 -0.05
C MET A 27 -1.32 -0.80 0.33
N TRP A 28 -0.76 -2.02 0.30
CA TRP A 28 0.67 -2.23 0.51
C TRP A 28 1.50 -1.59 -0.60
N SER A 29 1.10 -1.77 -1.86
CA SER A 29 1.76 -1.12 -3.01
C SER A 29 1.76 0.41 -2.91
N ILE A 30 0.63 1.01 -2.51
CA ILE A 30 0.53 2.45 -2.26
C ILE A 30 1.51 2.87 -1.16
N THR A 31 1.53 2.14 -0.04
CA THR A 31 2.43 2.42 1.09
C THR A 31 3.89 2.42 0.64
N MET A 32 4.31 1.40 -0.10
CA MET A 32 5.69 1.29 -0.60
C MET A 32 6.09 2.43 -1.54
N SER A 33 5.15 2.91 -2.37
CA SER A 33 5.40 4.05 -3.27
C SER A 33 5.68 5.36 -2.52
N CYS A 34 5.04 5.56 -1.36
CA CYS A 34 5.29 6.72 -0.50
C CYS A 34 6.69 6.69 0.15
N PHE A 35 7.26 5.50 0.35
CA PHE A 35 8.58 5.30 0.92
C PHE A 35 9.70 5.22 -0.12
N ALA A 36 9.44 5.62 -1.37
CA ALA A 36 10.45 5.60 -2.42
C ALA A 36 11.70 6.42 -2.03
N ARG A 37 12.88 5.86 -2.36
CA ARG A 37 14.18 6.44 -2.02
C ARG A 37 14.38 7.81 -2.66
N ASP A 38 14.00 7.94 -3.93
CA ASP A 38 13.98 9.22 -4.63
C ASP A 38 12.70 10.00 -4.26
N PRO A 39 12.80 11.19 -3.64
CA PRO A 39 11.65 12.00 -3.31
C PRO A 39 10.77 12.37 -4.51
N GLN A 40 11.35 12.53 -5.71
CA GLN A 40 10.59 12.90 -6.92
C GLN A 40 9.75 11.73 -7.45
N SER A 41 10.11 10.50 -7.09
CA SER A 41 9.36 9.29 -7.46
C SER A 41 8.16 9.01 -6.55
N ARG A 42 8.00 9.78 -5.46
CA ARG A 42 6.87 9.62 -4.53
C ARG A 42 5.61 10.21 -5.14
N PRO A 43 4.46 9.54 -4.99
CA PRO A 43 3.21 10.05 -5.55
C PRO A 43 2.74 11.33 -4.86
N ALA A 44 2.04 12.18 -5.61
CA ALA A 44 1.32 13.31 -5.04
C ALA A 44 0.10 12.83 -4.24
N PHE A 45 -0.37 13.65 -3.29
CA PHE A 45 -1.53 13.33 -2.46
C PHE A 45 -2.78 13.00 -3.28
N ASP A 46 -3.06 13.76 -4.34
CA ASP A 46 -4.22 13.52 -5.20
C ASP A 46 -4.14 12.15 -5.90
N SER A 47 -2.93 11.74 -6.31
CA SER A 47 -2.69 10.42 -6.92
C SER A 47 -2.85 9.28 -5.91
N ILE A 48 -2.45 9.48 -4.65
CA ILE A 48 -2.67 8.52 -3.57
C ILE A 48 -4.17 8.36 -3.33
N ALA A 49 -4.89 9.48 -3.19
CA ALA A 49 -6.34 9.46 -2.96
C ALA A 49 -7.08 8.72 -4.08
N ALA A 50 -6.76 9.02 -5.35
CA ALA A 50 -7.34 8.34 -6.50
C ALA A 50 -7.09 6.82 -6.47
N GLN A 51 -5.87 6.39 -6.13
CA GLN A 51 -5.52 4.96 -6.04
C GLN A 51 -6.30 4.26 -4.91
N ILE A 52 -6.45 4.90 -3.75
CA ILE A 52 -7.23 4.36 -2.64
C ILE A 52 -8.71 4.22 -3.04
N TRP A 53 -9.29 5.26 -3.67
CA TRP A 53 -10.69 5.22 -4.10
C TRP A 53 -10.95 4.10 -5.12
N SER A 54 -10.10 3.97 -6.14
CA SER A 54 -10.19 2.88 -7.13
C SER A 54 -10.10 1.51 -6.46
N GLY A 55 -9.14 1.32 -5.55
CA GLY A 55 -8.96 0.05 -4.86
C GLY A 55 -10.13 -0.35 -3.96
N ILE A 56 -10.83 0.63 -3.35
CA ILE A 56 -12.04 0.38 -2.57
C ILE A 56 -13.19 -0.11 -3.46
N GLU A 57 -13.35 0.46 -4.65
CA GLU A 57 -14.39 0.06 -5.61
C GLU A 57 -14.15 -1.37 -6.08
N GLU A 58 -12.93 -1.69 -6.52
CA GLU A 58 -12.55 -3.05 -6.93
C GLU A 58 -12.73 -4.08 -5.81
N PHE A 59 -12.37 -3.73 -4.57
CA PHE A 59 -12.55 -4.62 -3.41
C PHE A 59 -14.02 -4.88 -3.09
N LYS A 60 -14.89 -3.87 -3.23
CA LYS A 60 -16.33 -4.02 -3.04
C LYS A 60 -16.95 -4.90 -4.12
N GLU A 61 -16.57 -4.69 -5.38
CA GLU A 61 -17.03 -5.51 -6.50
C GLU A 61 -16.61 -6.97 -6.35
N HIS A 62 -15.34 -7.22 -6.02
CA HIS A 62 -14.84 -8.58 -5.81
C HIS A 62 -15.54 -9.30 -4.65
N ASN A 63 -15.78 -8.62 -3.52
CA ASN A 63 -16.53 -9.22 -2.41
C ASN A 63 -18.00 -9.46 -2.76
N SER A 64 -18.64 -8.57 -3.51
CA SER A 64 -20.00 -8.74 -3.99
C SER A 64 -20.11 -9.99 -4.88
N LEU A 65 -19.21 -10.16 -5.85
CA LEU A 65 -19.15 -11.33 -6.72
C LEU A 65 -18.91 -12.64 -5.94
N LEU A 66 -17.95 -12.64 -5.00
CA LEU A 66 -17.69 -13.80 -4.14
C LEU A 66 -18.89 -14.14 -3.25
N SER A 67 -19.62 -13.13 -2.75
CA SER A 67 -20.83 -13.37 -1.98
C SER A 67 -21.94 -13.99 -2.83
N MET A 68 -22.15 -13.51 -4.07
CA MET A 68 -23.15 -14.07 -4.98
C MET A 68 -22.84 -15.52 -5.36
N LEU A 69 -21.57 -15.84 -5.60
CA LEU A 69 -21.13 -17.22 -5.92
C LEU A 69 -21.26 -18.19 -4.73
N LYS A 70 -21.28 -17.71 -3.48
CA LYS A 70 -21.50 -18.56 -2.30
C LYS A 70 -22.97 -18.96 -2.10
N PHE A 71 -23.91 -18.28 -2.77
CA PHE A 71 -25.35 -18.54 -2.65
C PHE A 71 -25.94 -19.33 -3.82
N TRP A 72 -25.13 -19.61 -4.86
CA TRP A 72 -25.46 -20.52 -5.97
C TRP A 72 -24.83 -21.89 -5.73
#